data_AF-A0AB35XKA4-F1
#
_entry.id   AF-A0AB35XKA4-F1
#
_cell.length_a   1.000
_cell.length_b   1.000
_cell.length_c   1.000
_cell.angle_alpha   90.00
_cell.angle_beta   90.00
_cell.angle_gamma   90.00
#
_symmetry.space_group_name_H-M   'P 1'
#
loop_
_entity.id
_entity.type
_entity.pdbx_description
1 polymer ?
#
loop_
_entity_poly.entity_id
_entity_poly.type
_entity_poly.pdbx_seq_one_letter_code
_entity_poly.pdbx_strand_id
1 'polypeptide(L)'
;MAKTDHPRVLLDSCAFLAWIKGEPEAAVMQSLFDLIDAGDADLVVSAFIFAEVYKPAGPGEAWQPKMDAVLAKLRSRDVEVVDVTQPVAACAAQLRLAHGLKGMDSIHLASAVKNRCTWFVTKDRKFPSEADGVQVWDIHAMSAEQLPWMSRGVPQQPNLFDAED
;
A
#
# COMPACT_ATOMS: atom_id res chain seq x y z
N MET A 1 -19.79 -17.95 -10.69
CA MET A 1 -18.69 -17.91 -9.70
C MET A 1 -19.06 -16.85 -8.68
N ALA A 2 -19.18 -17.22 -7.41
CA ALA A 2 -19.30 -16.24 -6.34
C ALA A 2 -18.00 -15.42 -6.36
N LYS A 3 -18.10 -14.09 -6.55
CA LYS A 3 -16.99 -13.20 -6.23
C LYS A 3 -16.81 -13.32 -4.73
N THR A 4 -15.81 -14.06 -4.29
CA THR A 4 -15.29 -13.87 -2.94
C THR A 4 -14.70 -12.46 -2.95
N ASP A 5 -15.37 -11.52 -2.28
CA ASP A 5 -15.00 -10.10 -2.28
C ASP A 5 -13.79 -9.95 -1.35
N HIS A 6 -12.61 -10.24 -1.88
CA HIS A 6 -11.36 -10.11 -1.16
C HIS A 6 -11.02 -8.62 -0.98
N PRO A 7 -10.46 -8.21 0.16
CA PRO A 7 -10.11 -6.81 0.40
C PRO A 7 -9.15 -6.31 -0.68
N ARG A 8 -9.55 -5.21 -1.32
CA ARG A 8 -8.67 -4.44 -2.22
C ARG A 8 -7.85 -3.48 -1.36
N VAL A 9 -6.54 -3.58 -1.44
CA VAL A 9 -5.62 -2.86 -0.56
C VAL A 9 -4.80 -1.89 -1.37
N LEU A 10 -4.90 -0.60 -1.05
CA LEU A 10 -4.00 0.40 -1.60
C LEU A 10 -2.91 0.78 -0.59
N LEU A 11 -1.66 0.66 -1.02
CA LEU A 11 -0.49 0.99 -0.21
C LEU A 11 0.03 2.39 -0.54
N ASP A 12 0.20 3.19 0.51
CA ASP A 12 0.92 4.46 0.45
C ASP A 12 2.43 4.22 0.26
N SER A 13 3.15 5.17 -0.33
CA SER A 13 4.59 5.05 -0.59
C SER A 13 5.41 4.89 0.68
N CYS A 14 5.00 5.54 1.77
CA CYS A 14 5.70 5.44 3.04
C CYS A 14 5.63 4.03 3.65
N ALA A 15 4.53 3.29 3.44
CA ALA A 15 4.38 1.91 3.89
C ALA A 15 5.32 0.96 3.11
N PHE A 16 5.41 1.13 1.78
CA PHE A 16 6.41 0.41 0.97
C PHE A 16 7.83 0.70 1.44
N LEU A 17 8.18 1.97 1.61
CA LEU A 17 9.53 2.38 2.00
C LEU A 17 9.90 1.83 3.38
N ALA A 18 8.97 1.78 4.33
CA ALA A 18 9.20 1.18 5.64
C ALA A 18 9.58 -0.30 5.54
N TRP A 19 8.85 -1.07 4.73
CA TRP A 19 9.18 -2.48 4.50
C TRP A 19 10.52 -2.65 3.73
N ILE A 20 10.77 -1.86 2.68
CA ILE A 20 12.03 -1.90 1.90
C ILE A 20 13.24 -1.62 2.79
N LYS A 21 13.14 -0.64 3.68
CA LYS A 21 14.22 -0.25 4.58
C LYS A 21 14.38 -1.16 5.80
N GLY A 22 13.48 -2.12 6.00
CA GLY A 22 13.50 -3.00 7.17
C GLY A 22 13.18 -2.26 8.46
N GLU A 23 12.32 -1.24 8.39
CA GLU A 23 11.85 -0.50 9.57
C GLU A 23 10.96 -1.40 10.45
N PRO A 24 10.67 -1.03 11.72
CA PRO A 24 9.92 -1.89 12.64
C PRO A 24 8.58 -2.40 12.10
N GLU A 25 7.92 -1.63 11.23
CA GLU A 25 6.64 -1.99 10.63
C GLU A 25 6.75 -3.06 9.51
N ALA A 26 7.97 -3.42 9.10
CA ALA A 26 8.19 -4.44 8.07
C ALA A 26 7.56 -5.79 8.41
N ALA A 27 7.50 -6.16 9.70
CA ALA A 27 6.90 -7.43 10.12
C ALA A 27 5.39 -7.48 9.86
N VAL A 28 4.65 -6.41 10.19
CA VAL A 28 3.20 -6.36 9.93
C VAL A 28 2.89 -6.20 8.44
N MET A 29 3.77 -5.53 7.69
CA MET A 29 3.68 -5.45 6.24
C MET A 29 3.92 -6.80 5.58
N GLN A 30 4.84 -7.62 6.12
CA GLN A 30 5.08 -8.97 5.60
C GLN A 30 3.82 -9.82 5.63
N SER A 31 3.12 -9.87 6.77
CA SER A 31 1.85 -10.61 6.88
C SER A 31 0.77 -10.12 5.90
N LEU A 32 0.77 -8.83 5.54
CA LEU A 32 -0.14 -8.29 4.53
C LEU A 32 0.23 -8.76 3.13
N PHE A 33 1.53 -8.83 2.82
CA PHE A 33 2.01 -9.36 1.55
C PHE A 33 1.69 -10.86 1.42
N ASP A 34 1.88 -11.64 2.48
CA ASP A 34 1.53 -13.07 2.48
C ASP A 34 0.02 -13.29 2.19
N LEU A 35 -0.85 -12.37 2.66
CA LEU A 35 -2.29 -12.39 2.34
C LEU A 35 -2.56 -12.08 0.86
N ILE A 36 -1.79 -11.15 0.28
CA ILE A 36 -1.88 -10.79 -1.15
C ILE A 36 -1.40 -11.98 -2.01
N ASP A 37 -0.31 -12.64 -1.63
CA ASP A 37 0.22 -13.81 -2.36
C ASP A 37 -0.72 -15.00 -2.35
N ALA A 38 -1.37 -15.24 -1.20
CA ALA A 38 -2.38 -16.28 -1.07
C ALA A 38 -3.64 -16.00 -1.93
N GLY A 39 -3.73 -14.79 -2.52
CA GLY A 39 -4.88 -14.34 -3.26
C GLY A 39 -6.07 -13.98 -2.37
N ASP A 40 -5.85 -13.82 -1.05
CA ASP A 40 -6.87 -13.44 -0.07
C ASP A 40 -7.04 -11.91 0.06
N ALA A 41 -6.22 -11.14 -0.68
CA ALA A 41 -6.31 -9.69 -0.86
C ALA A 41 -5.75 -9.28 -2.23
N ASP A 42 -6.30 -8.22 -2.83
CA ASP A 42 -5.81 -7.68 -4.09
C ASP A 42 -4.95 -6.43 -3.84
N LEU A 43 -3.72 -6.39 -4.38
CA LEU A 43 -2.87 -5.22 -4.29
C LEU A 43 -3.20 -4.20 -5.40
N VAL A 44 -3.59 -3.00 -4.98
CA VAL A 44 -3.81 -1.83 -5.83
C VAL A 44 -2.75 -0.78 -5.49
N VAL A 45 -2.22 -0.09 -6.49
CA VAL A 45 -1.31 1.05 -6.26
C VAL A 45 -1.63 2.20 -7.22
N SER A 46 -1.49 3.44 -6.76
CA SER A 46 -1.54 4.58 -7.69
C SER A 46 -0.31 4.56 -8.60
N ALA A 47 -0.46 4.91 -9.88
CA ALA A 47 0.67 5.09 -10.79
C ALA A 47 1.70 6.12 -10.27
N PHE A 48 1.28 7.04 -9.38
CA PHE A 48 2.19 7.98 -8.71
C PHE A 48 3.22 7.31 -7.80
N ILE A 49 3.00 6.05 -7.38
CA ILE A 49 3.93 5.30 -6.54
C ILE A 49 5.34 5.30 -7.14
N PHE A 50 5.46 5.14 -8.46
CA PHE A 50 6.74 5.09 -9.17
C PHE A 50 7.55 6.38 -9.03
N ALA A 51 6.89 7.54 -8.89
CA ALA A 51 7.57 8.81 -8.68
C ALA A 51 8.09 8.96 -7.24
N GLU A 52 7.53 8.23 -6.28
CA GLU A 52 7.87 8.36 -4.86
C GLU A 52 8.80 7.28 -4.33
N VAL A 53 8.66 6.05 -4.83
CA VAL A 53 9.51 4.93 -4.43
C VAL A 53 10.85 4.93 -5.18
N TYR A 54 10.93 5.55 -6.36
CA TYR A 54 12.20 5.65 -7.10
C TYR A 54 13.16 6.63 -6.41
N LYS A 55 13.84 6.15 -5.37
CA LYS A 55 14.86 6.86 -4.60
C LYS A 55 16.12 6.00 -4.57
N PRO A 56 17.28 6.52 -4.96
CA PRO A 56 18.52 5.78 -4.85
C PRO A 56 18.87 5.57 -3.37
N ALA A 57 19.43 4.41 -3.06
CA ALA A 57 20.04 4.15 -1.76
C ALA A 57 21.15 5.17 -1.48
N GLY A 58 21.16 5.72 -0.27
CA GLY A 58 22.23 6.57 0.21
C GLY A 58 23.53 5.78 0.39
N PRO A 59 24.68 6.47 0.53
CA PRO A 59 25.95 5.82 0.81
C PRO A 59 25.88 4.91 2.05
N GLY A 60 26.20 3.62 1.88
CA GLY A 60 26.19 2.63 2.96
C GLY A 60 24.85 1.95 3.20
N GLU A 61 23.80 2.31 2.47
CA GLU A 61 22.50 1.65 2.55
C GLU A 61 22.44 0.42 1.62
N ALA A 62 22.00 -0.72 2.16
CA ALA A 62 21.98 -2.00 1.45
C ALA A 62 20.62 -2.35 0.81
N TRP A 63 19.66 -1.42 0.78
CA TRP A 63 18.29 -1.72 0.36
C TRP A 63 18.02 -1.55 -1.14
N GLN A 64 19.01 -1.10 -1.94
CA GLN A 64 18.82 -0.90 -3.39
C GLN A 64 18.33 -2.16 -4.13
N PRO A 65 18.89 -3.36 -3.92
CA PRO A 65 18.39 -4.57 -4.60
C PRO A 65 16.92 -4.87 -4.25
N LYS A 66 16.52 -4.60 -3.00
CA LYS A 66 15.15 -4.77 -2.54
C LYS A 66 14.20 -3.76 -3.19
N MET A 67 14.65 -2.52 -3.39
CA MET A 67 13.90 -1.51 -4.15
C MET A 67 13.68 -1.96 -5.59
N ASP A 68 14.70 -2.48 -6.24
CA ASP A 68 14.61 -2.92 -7.64
C ASP A 68 13.62 -4.09 -7.79
N ALA A 69 13.62 -5.04 -6.85
CA ALA A 69 12.65 -6.13 -6.78
C ALA A 69 11.21 -5.62 -6.61
N VAL A 70 11.00 -4.63 -5.72
CA VAL A 70 9.68 -3.99 -5.57
C VAL A 70 9.22 -3.34 -6.87
N LEU A 71 10.09 -2.57 -7.53
CA LEU A 71 9.76 -1.91 -8.79
C LEU A 71 9.45 -2.91 -9.92
N ALA A 72 10.11 -4.08 -9.93
CA ALA A 72 9.79 -5.16 -10.85
C ALA A 72 8.40 -5.77 -10.54
N LYS A 73 8.12 -6.07 -9.26
CA LYS A 73 6.83 -6.63 -8.85
C LYS A 73 5.66 -5.66 -9.08
N LEU A 74 5.84 -4.35 -8.84
CA LEU A 74 4.83 -3.33 -9.13
C LEU A 74 4.47 -3.25 -10.63
N ARG A 75 5.32 -3.77 -11.52
CA ARG A 75 5.06 -3.86 -12.96
C ARG A 75 4.55 -5.24 -13.40
N SER A 76 4.44 -6.18 -12.46
CA SER A 76 3.87 -7.51 -12.73
C SER A 76 2.36 -7.42 -12.97
N ARG A 77 1.77 -8.52 -13.46
CA ARG A 77 0.32 -8.61 -13.69
C ARG A 77 -0.49 -8.78 -12.41
N ASP A 78 0.17 -9.08 -11.30
CA ASP A 78 -0.47 -9.37 -10.02
C ASP A 78 -0.76 -8.08 -9.22
N VAL A 79 -0.32 -6.93 -9.74
CA VAL A 79 -0.52 -5.62 -9.12
C VAL A 79 -1.39 -4.75 -10.03
N GLU A 80 -2.51 -4.27 -9.49
CA GLU A 80 -3.37 -3.32 -10.19
C GLU A 80 -2.81 -1.89 -10.04
N VAL A 81 -2.08 -1.43 -11.05
CA VAL A 81 -1.64 -0.03 -11.13
C VAL A 81 -2.78 0.82 -11.68
N VAL A 82 -3.26 1.78 -10.90
CA VAL A 82 -4.37 2.68 -11.28
C VAL A 82 -3.87 4.07 -11.66
N ASP A 83 -4.38 4.60 -12.77
CA ASP A 83 -4.02 5.93 -13.27
C ASP A 83 -4.58 7.07 -12.41
N VAL A 84 -3.83 8.17 -12.34
CA VAL A 84 -4.32 9.42 -11.77
C VAL A 84 -5.13 10.17 -12.83
N THR A 85 -6.43 9.92 -12.82
CA THR A 85 -7.39 10.56 -13.72
C THR A 85 -7.95 11.86 -13.14
N GLN A 86 -8.66 12.66 -13.95
CA GLN A 86 -9.32 13.88 -13.46
C GLN A 86 -10.28 13.61 -12.28
N PRO A 87 -11.13 12.56 -12.27
CA PRO A 87 -11.93 12.22 -11.09
C PRO A 87 -11.11 11.92 -9.83
N VAL A 88 -9.95 11.27 -9.96
CA VAL A 88 -9.03 11.04 -8.84
C VAL A 88 -8.47 12.38 -8.35
N ALA A 89 -7.99 13.24 -9.24
CA ALA A 89 -7.46 14.55 -8.87
C ALA A 89 -8.51 15.45 -8.20
N ALA A 90 -9.76 15.42 -8.66
CA ALA A 90 -10.87 16.15 -8.05
C ALA A 90 -11.19 15.64 -6.63
N CYS A 91 -11.25 14.32 -6.45
CA CYS A 91 -11.41 13.70 -5.14
C CYS A 91 -10.23 14.03 -4.20
N ALA A 92 -9.00 14.00 -4.72
CA ALA A 92 -7.79 14.37 -3.97
C ALA A 92 -7.82 15.83 -3.48
N ALA A 93 -8.36 16.75 -4.28
CA ALA A 93 -8.54 18.14 -3.87
C ALA A 93 -9.56 18.27 -2.73
N GLN A 94 -10.67 17.52 -2.79
CA GLN A 94 -11.69 17.50 -1.73
C GLN A 94 -11.13 16.92 -0.42
N LEU A 95 -10.46 15.76 -0.48
CA LEU A 95 -9.83 15.13 0.68
C LEU A 95 -8.76 16.03 1.31
N ARG A 96 -7.97 16.72 0.49
CA ARG A 96 -6.98 17.68 0.97
C ARG A 96 -7.61 18.85 1.73
N LEU A 97 -8.72 19.39 1.24
CA LEU A 97 -9.44 20.47 1.93
C LEU A 97 -10.08 19.98 3.24
N ALA A 98 -10.64 18.77 3.25
CA ALA A 98 -11.32 18.21 4.42
C ALA A 98 -10.36 17.78 5.53
N HIS A 99 -9.19 17.25 5.18
CA HIS A 99 -8.28 16.59 6.13
C HIS A 99 -6.88 17.22 6.21
N GLY A 100 -6.58 18.25 5.42
CA GLY A 100 -5.27 18.92 5.43
C GLY A 100 -4.12 18.08 4.86
N LEU A 101 -4.42 17.08 4.02
CA LEU A 101 -3.44 16.19 3.41
C LEU A 101 -2.51 16.93 2.42
N LYS A 102 -1.28 16.44 2.24
CA LYS A 102 -0.42 16.92 1.15
C LYS A 102 -0.93 16.39 -0.19
N GLY A 103 -0.42 16.96 -1.28
CA GLY A 103 -0.89 16.63 -2.63
C GLY A 103 -0.74 15.16 -3.02
N MET A 104 0.41 14.53 -2.74
CA MET A 104 0.63 13.11 -3.09
C MET A 104 -0.15 12.18 -2.15
N ASP A 105 -0.10 12.43 -0.84
CA ASP A 105 -0.91 11.76 0.18
C ASP A 105 -2.41 11.74 -0.22
N SER A 106 -2.95 12.88 -0.65
CA SER A 106 -4.34 12.98 -1.06
C SER A 106 -4.64 12.28 -2.40
N ILE A 107 -3.66 12.20 -3.32
CA ILE A 107 -3.79 11.42 -4.56
C ILE A 107 -3.86 9.92 -4.27
N HIS A 108 -3.04 9.40 -3.35
CA HIS A 108 -3.07 7.99 -2.97
C HIS A 108 -4.39 7.60 -2.32
N LEU A 109 -4.84 8.37 -1.33
CA LEU A 109 -6.15 8.12 -0.70
C LEU A 109 -7.31 8.28 -1.70
N ALA A 110 -7.27 9.30 -2.57
CA ALA A 110 -8.27 9.45 -3.62
C ALA A 110 -8.27 8.28 -4.62
N SER A 111 -7.09 7.74 -4.94
CA SER A 111 -6.96 6.56 -5.80
C SER A 111 -7.63 5.36 -5.14
N ALA A 112 -7.48 5.20 -3.83
CA ALA A 112 -8.13 4.13 -3.07
C ALA A 112 -9.66 4.28 -3.10
N VAL A 113 -10.16 5.49 -2.82
CA VAL A 113 -11.58 5.83 -2.84
C VAL A 113 -12.20 5.58 -4.22
N LYS A 114 -11.58 6.12 -5.28
CA LYS A 114 -12.12 6.02 -6.65
C LYS A 114 -12.10 4.60 -7.19
N ASN A 115 -11.20 3.75 -6.70
CA ASN A 115 -11.10 2.34 -7.08
C ASN A 115 -11.70 1.38 -6.05
N ARG A 116 -12.51 1.91 -5.11
CA ARG A 116 -13.28 1.15 -4.11
C ARG A 116 -12.41 0.16 -3.34
N CYS A 117 -11.23 0.61 -2.94
CA CYS A 117 -10.38 -0.18 -2.06
C CYS A 117 -11.06 -0.35 -0.71
N THR A 118 -10.88 -1.50 -0.09
CA THR A 118 -11.36 -1.74 1.27
C THR A 118 -10.41 -1.08 2.26
N TRP A 119 -9.11 -1.19 2.02
CA TRP A 119 -8.07 -0.72 2.92
C TRP A 119 -7.12 0.24 2.21
N PHE A 120 -6.73 1.29 2.93
CA PHE A 120 -5.61 2.16 2.62
C PHE A 120 -4.57 2.01 3.73
N VAL A 121 -3.34 1.63 3.39
CA VAL A 121 -2.30 1.36 4.38
C VAL A 121 -1.21 2.42 4.28
N THR A 122 -0.91 3.07 5.40
CA THR A 122 0.06 4.16 5.48
C THR A 122 0.86 4.09 6.76
N LYS A 123 1.93 4.88 6.83
CA LYS A 123 2.74 5.16 8.02
C LYS A 123 2.52 6.59 8.54
N ASP A 124 1.80 7.44 7.81
CA ASP A 124 1.57 8.84 8.20
C ASP A 124 0.32 8.98 9.08
N ARG A 125 0.49 9.61 10.24
CA ARG A 125 -0.56 9.88 11.24
C ARG A 125 -1.55 10.97 10.82
N LYS A 126 -1.35 11.61 9.67
CA LYS A 126 -2.18 12.72 9.19
C LYS A 126 -3.44 12.29 8.43
N PHE A 127 -3.55 11.01 8.10
CA PHE A 127 -4.73 10.49 7.43
C PHE A 127 -5.93 10.36 8.40
N PRO A 128 -7.17 10.56 7.91
CA PRO A 128 -8.35 10.21 8.70
C PRO A 128 -8.41 8.69 8.89
N SER A 129 -9.19 8.19 9.86
CA SER A 129 -9.37 6.74 10.05
C SER A 129 -10.20 6.07 8.94
N GLU A 130 -10.98 6.85 8.19
CA GLU A 130 -11.79 6.40 7.06
C GLU A 130 -12.00 7.56 6.06
N ALA A 131 -12.13 7.25 4.77
CA ALA A 131 -12.59 8.17 3.75
C ALA A 131 -13.46 7.46 2.72
N ASP A 132 -14.71 7.91 2.55
CA ASP A 132 -15.66 7.42 1.53
C ASP A 132 -15.73 5.87 1.42
N GLY A 133 -15.79 5.18 2.56
CA GLY A 133 -15.86 3.72 2.64
C GLY A 133 -14.51 2.99 2.59
N VAL A 134 -13.39 3.71 2.48
CA VAL A 134 -12.04 3.16 2.58
C VAL A 134 -11.55 3.29 4.02
N GLN A 135 -11.19 2.17 4.65
CA GLN A 135 -10.59 2.17 5.99
C GLN A 135 -9.09 2.46 5.90
N VAL A 136 -8.60 3.36 6.75
CA VAL A 136 -7.19 3.76 6.79
C VAL A 136 -6.51 3.07 7.96
N TRP A 137 -5.40 2.37 7.68
CA TRP A 137 -4.61 1.65 8.65
C TRP A 137 -3.21 2.26 8.74
N ASP A 138 -2.92 2.91 9.88
CA ASP A 138 -1.60 3.47 10.21
C ASP A 138 -0.76 2.39 10.89
N ILE A 139 0.15 1.78 10.14
CA ILE A 139 1.01 0.68 10.62
C ILE A 139 2.05 1.12 11.66
N HIS A 140 2.25 2.43 11.85
CA HIS A 140 3.18 2.97 12.83
C HIS A 140 2.50 3.31 14.16
N ALA A 141 1.23 3.73 14.12
CA ALA A 141 0.47 4.06 15.33
C ALA A 141 -0.28 2.87 15.93
N MET A 142 -0.66 1.88 15.11
CA MET A 142 -1.49 0.75 15.52
C MET A 142 -0.63 -0.45 15.95
N SER A 143 -1.09 -1.18 16.97
CA SER A 143 -0.49 -2.46 17.32
C SER A 143 -0.91 -3.54 16.32
N ALA A 144 -0.13 -4.63 16.25
CA ALA A 144 -0.40 -5.75 15.35
C ALA A 144 -1.83 -6.30 15.52
N GLU A 145 -2.33 -6.37 16.76
CA GLU A 145 -3.65 -6.93 17.08
C GLU A 145 -4.80 -6.07 16.54
N GLN A 146 -4.56 -4.80 16.23
CA GLN A 146 -5.55 -3.89 15.68
C GLN A 146 -5.64 -3.97 14.16
N LEU A 147 -4.63 -4.54 13.49
CA LEU A 147 -4.56 -4.61 12.04
C LEU A 147 -5.39 -5.80 11.52
N PRO A 148 -6.29 -5.60 10.54
CA PRO A 148 -7.26 -6.62 10.16
C PRO A 148 -6.62 -7.86 9.53
N TRP A 149 -5.48 -7.70 8.83
CA TRP A 149 -4.74 -8.83 8.24
C TRP A 149 -3.96 -9.66 9.26
N MET A 150 -3.62 -9.10 10.43
CA MET A 150 -2.92 -9.85 11.47
C MET A 150 -3.82 -10.92 12.13
N SER A 151 -5.14 -10.72 12.08
CA SER A 151 -6.12 -11.69 12.60
C SER A 151 -6.45 -12.83 11.63
N ARG A 152 -6.05 -12.71 10.35
CA ARG A 152 -6.46 -13.64 9.28
C ARG A 152 -5.59 -14.89 9.16
N GLY A 153 -4.57 -15.03 10.01
CA GLY A 153 -3.58 -16.11 9.92
C GLY A 153 -2.65 -15.91 8.73
N VAL A 154 -1.46 -16.50 8.79
CA VAL A 154 -0.44 -16.41 7.74
C VAL A 154 -0.42 -17.73 6.98
N PRO A 155 -0.79 -17.78 5.69
CA PRO A 155 -0.42 -18.90 4.84
C PRO A 155 1.10 -18.94 4.67
N GLN A 156 1.74 -20.09 4.89
CA GLN A 156 3.16 -20.26 4.55
C GLN A 156 3.30 -20.39 3.03
N GLN A 157 3.50 -19.28 2.34
CA GLN A 157 3.88 -19.21 0.92
C GLN A 157 5.10 -18.28 0.75
N PRO A 158 5.86 -18.38 -0.35
CA PRO A 158 6.97 -17.45 -0.61
C PRO A 158 6.47 -16.00 -0.69
N ASN A 159 7.33 -15.06 -0.28
CA ASN A 159 7.01 -13.64 -0.16
C ASN A 159 6.66 -13.03 -1.53
N LEU A 160 5.76 -12.05 -1.57
CA LEU A 160 5.35 -11.27 -2.75
C LEU A 160 6.51 -10.70 -3.56
N PHE A 161 7.64 -10.50 -2.89
CA PHE A 161 8.87 -9.95 -3.44
C PHE A 161 10.04 -10.94 -3.47
N ASP A 162 9.82 -12.22 -3.14
CA ASP A 162 10.79 -13.26 -3.45
C ASP A 162 10.73 -13.51 -4.96
N ALA A 163 11.86 -13.34 -5.63
CA ALA A 163 11.97 -13.44 -7.09
C ALA A 163 11.61 -14.87 -7.56
N GLU A 164 10.69 -14.99 -8.50
CA GLU A 164 10.80 -16.08 -9.48
C GLU A 164 11.99 -15.73 -10.40
N ASP A 165 12.92 -16.68 -10.50
CA ASP A 165 14.16 -16.60 -11.29
C ASP A 165 13.95 -16.19 -12.77
#